data_AF-A0A1G7W5N6-F1
#
_entry.id   AF-A0A1G7W5N6-F1
#
_cell.length_a   1.000
_cell.length_b   1.000
_cell.length_c   1.000
_cell.angle_alpha   90.00
_cell.angle_beta   90.00
_cell.angle_gamma   90.00
#
_symmetry.space_group_name_H-M   'P 1'
#
loop_
_entity.id
_entity.type
_entity.pdbx_description
1 polymer ?
#
loop_
_entity_poly.entity_id
_entity_poly.type
_entity_poly.pdbx_seq_one_letter_code
_entity_poly.pdbx_strand_id
1 'polypeptide(L)'
;MAAAILRQHRHREAVHGFAATTCSLLSGAKRQDPTADGHATSRHCGIATPTPASVVQGNGHSVQQTYFLCSDDRALPLYGSMKDAPEGLYLGLLHGRNHLDSHLDKLGYPGPAIGPLRHVRTAYAAHLYLRFADWATAKLFFPGACAPQGQDPVIGLQDEIVIDIVESTIPYDGRFFGDWTVFYHAACVGEPHGRCG
;
A
#
# COMPACT_ATOMS: atom_id res chain seq x y z
N MET A 1 -13.01 41.80 24.53
CA MET A 1 -13.85 40.66 24.98
C MET A 1 -13.41 39.41 24.23
N ALA A 2 -12.51 38.63 24.82
CA ALA A 2 -11.97 37.41 24.22
C ALA A 2 -12.83 36.20 24.63
N ALA A 3 -13.34 35.45 23.66
CA ALA A 3 -14.09 34.22 23.91
C ALA A 3 -13.14 33.01 23.85
N ALA A 4 -12.98 32.36 25.00
CA ALA A 4 -12.28 31.09 25.12
C ALA A 4 -13.20 29.95 24.65
N ILE A 5 -12.74 29.16 23.66
CA ILE A 5 -13.46 27.97 23.20
C ILE A 5 -12.95 26.77 24.02
N LEU A 6 -13.85 26.23 24.83
CA LEU A 6 -13.67 25.05 25.68
C LEU A 6 -13.55 23.79 24.81
N ARG A 7 -12.37 23.15 24.79
CA ARG A 7 -12.19 21.81 24.20
C ARG A 7 -12.82 20.76 25.12
N GLN A 8 -13.90 20.10 24.67
CA GLN A 8 -14.41 18.91 25.34
C GLN A 8 -13.65 17.68 24.85
N HIS A 9 -12.92 17.05 25.76
CA HIS A 9 -12.44 15.68 25.65
C HIS A 9 -13.65 14.73 25.71
N ARG A 10 -13.82 13.87 24.71
CA ARG A 10 -14.58 12.62 24.85
C ARG A 10 -13.69 11.46 24.44
N HIS A 11 -13.20 10.75 25.44
CA HIS A 11 -12.81 9.35 25.32
C HIS A 11 -14.09 8.52 25.25
N ARG A 12 -14.24 7.70 24.20
CA ARG A 12 -14.96 6.42 24.29
C ARG A 12 -14.53 5.50 23.15
N GLU A 13 -14.29 4.27 23.57
CA GLU A 13 -13.73 3.12 22.86
C GLU A 13 -14.51 2.72 21.60
N ALA A 14 -13.78 2.25 20.58
CA ALA A 14 -14.24 1.22 19.65
C ALA A 14 -13.03 0.53 19.01
N VAL A 15 -12.64 -0.59 19.60
CA VAL A 15 -11.84 -1.64 18.93
C VAL A 15 -12.79 -2.38 17.98
N HIS A 16 -12.50 -2.31 16.68
CA HIS A 16 -12.87 -3.21 15.57
C HIS A 16 -13.27 -2.46 14.29
N GLY A 17 -12.51 -2.71 13.22
CA GLY A 17 -12.88 -2.36 11.84
C GLY A 17 -11.84 -1.50 11.11
N PHE A 18 -10.74 -2.10 10.65
CA PHE A 18 -9.94 -1.48 9.59
C PHE A 18 -10.73 -1.57 8.28
N ALA A 19 -11.33 -0.46 7.86
CA ALA A 19 -11.94 -0.35 6.55
C ALA A 19 -11.13 0.65 5.73
N ALA A 20 -10.34 0.16 4.78
CA ALA A 20 -10.35 0.85 3.49
C ALA A 20 -11.83 0.88 3.08
N THR A 21 -12.37 2.06 2.76
CA THR A 21 -13.80 2.31 2.56
C THR A 21 -14.50 1.15 1.86
N THR A 22 -15.19 0.30 2.62
CA THR A 22 -16.00 -0.81 2.10
C THR A 22 -17.32 -0.23 1.62
N CYS A 23 -17.60 -0.36 0.32
CA CYS A 23 -18.84 0.10 -0.26
C CYS A 23 -20.00 -0.81 0.18
N SER A 24 -20.95 -0.28 0.96
CA SER A 24 -22.19 -0.98 1.34
C SER A 24 -23.31 -0.73 0.32
N LEU A 25 -24.02 -1.80 -0.02
CA LEU A 25 -25.01 -1.97 -1.09
C LEU A 25 -26.24 -1.05 -1.02
N LEU A 26 -26.72 -0.61 -2.18
CA LEU A 26 -28.15 -0.58 -2.52
C LEU A 26 -28.37 -1.17 -3.93
N SER A 27 -29.12 -2.26 -3.98
CA SER A 27 -29.55 -2.95 -5.19
C SER A 27 -30.79 -2.28 -5.79
N GLY A 28 -30.80 -2.08 -7.11
CA GLY A 28 -31.96 -1.58 -7.84
C GLY A 28 -31.85 -1.73 -9.36
N ALA A 29 -32.42 -2.82 -9.88
CA ALA A 29 -33.01 -3.01 -11.22
C ALA A 29 -32.11 -3.08 -12.50
N LYS A 30 -31.97 -4.33 -12.97
CA LYS A 30 -31.97 -4.86 -14.35
C LYS A 30 -32.19 -3.87 -15.53
N ARG A 31 -31.32 -3.95 -16.56
CA ARG A 31 -31.68 -4.17 -17.98
C ARG A 31 -30.47 -4.59 -18.83
N GLN A 32 -30.78 -5.14 -20.00
CA GLN A 32 -30.02 -6.10 -20.83
C GLN A 32 -28.82 -5.57 -21.63
N ASP A 33 -27.93 -6.54 -21.95
CA ASP A 33 -26.87 -6.63 -22.97
C ASP A 33 -27.28 -6.18 -24.40
N PRO A 34 -26.36 -5.84 -25.34
CA PRO A 34 -25.40 -6.83 -25.87
C PRO A 34 -24.00 -6.36 -26.36
N THR A 35 -23.04 -7.29 -26.25
CA THR A 35 -21.92 -7.68 -27.14
C THR A 35 -21.10 -6.62 -27.91
N ALA A 36 -19.77 -6.63 -27.70
CA ALA A 36 -18.79 -6.47 -28.78
C ALA A 36 -17.41 -7.03 -28.38
N ASP A 37 -16.86 -7.84 -29.29
CA ASP A 37 -15.55 -8.49 -29.26
C ASP A 37 -14.37 -7.51 -29.21
N GLY A 38 -13.30 -7.93 -28.53
CA GLY A 38 -12.02 -7.22 -28.54
C GLY A 38 -10.90 -8.05 -27.91
N HIS A 39 -10.21 -8.83 -28.74
CA HIS A 39 -8.97 -9.52 -28.40
C HIS A 39 -7.91 -8.51 -27.92
N ALA A 40 -7.56 -8.55 -26.63
CA ALA A 40 -6.35 -7.94 -26.09
C ALA A 40 -5.48 -9.03 -25.47
N THR A 41 -4.28 -9.19 -26.03
CA THR A 41 -3.28 -10.16 -25.60
C THR A 41 -2.76 -9.81 -24.21
N SER A 42 -3.13 -10.64 -23.25
CA SER A 42 -2.66 -10.62 -21.86
C SER A 42 -1.15 -10.86 -21.83
N ARG A 43 -0.38 -9.82 -21.49
CA ARG A 43 1.02 -9.99 -21.11
C ARG A 43 1.05 -10.48 -19.67
N HIS A 44 1.33 -11.77 -19.54
CA HIS A 44 1.57 -12.45 -18.27
C HIS A 44 2.74 -11.77 -17.55
N CYS A 45 2.46 -10.98 -16.51
CA CYS A 45 3.48 -10.56 -15.55
C CYS A 45 3.48 -11.63 -14.45
N GLY A 46 4.39 -12.61 -14.57
CA GLY A 46 4.55 -13.65 -13.57
C GLY A 46 5.33 -13.12 -12.39
N ILE A 47 4.67 -12.94 -11.24
CA ILE A 47 5.36 -12.90 -9.95
C ILE A 47 5.51 -14.34 -9.50
N ALA A 48 6.76 -14.78 -9.32
CA ALA A 48 7.06 -16.08 -8.76
C ALA A 48 6.52 -16.15 -7.32
N THR A 49 5.68 -17.14 -7.05
CA THR A 49 5.31 -17.53 -5.68
C THR A 49 6.54 -18.21 -5.06
N PRO A 50 7.19 -17.65 -4.02
CA PRO A 50 8.24 -18.38 -3.32
C PRO A 50 7.58 -19.48 -2.48
N THR A 51 8.07 -20.70 -2.64
CA THR A 51 7.72 -21.86 -1.81
C THR A 51 8.01 -21.54 -0.33
N PRO A 52 7.11 -21.86 0.62
CA PRO A 52 7.39 -21.69 2.03
C PRO A 52 8.58 -22.57 2.42
N ALA A 53 9.72 -21.95 2.73
CA ALA A 53 10.85 -22.68 3.31
C ALA A 53 10.43 -23.13 4.71
N SER A 54 10.44 -24.45 4.94
CA SER A 54 10.23 -25.03 6.26
C SER A 54 11.24 -24.44 7.25
N VAL A 55 10.72 -23.93 8.37
CA VAL A 55 11.51 -23.44 9.49
C VAL A 55 12.28 -24.62 10.08
N VAL A 56 13.54 -24.77 9.68
CA VAL A 56 14.53 -25.56 10.41
C VAL A 56 15.15 -24.63 11.44
N GLN A 57 14.88 -24.88 12.72
CA GLN A 57 15.60 -24.25 13.82
C GLN A 57 17.07 -24.68 13.77
N GLY A 58 17.97 -23.74 13.48
CA GLY A 58 19.41 -23.97 13.53
C GLY A 58 20.23 -22.72 13.20
N ASN A 59 20.92 -22.19 14.22
CA ASN A 59 22.07 -21.28 14.19
C ASN A 59 22.18 -20.21 13.08
N GLY A 60 21.85 -18.97 13.46
CA GLY A 60 22.82 -17.88 13.38
C GLY A 60 23.27 -17.35 12.01
N HIS A 61 22.40 -17.37 11.00
CA HIS A 61 22.48 -16.42 9.90
C HIS A 61 21.13 -15.69 9.85
N SER A 62 21.10 -14.41 10.19
CA SER A 62 19.91 -13.59 9.99
C SER A 62 19.66 -13.52 8.48
N VAL A 63 18.75 -14.34 7.96
CA VAL A 63 18.26 -14.22 6.60
C VAL A 63 17.76 -12.78 6.47
N GLN A 64 18.44 -11.98 5.65
CA GLN A 64 18.01 -10.61 5.40
C GLN A 64 16.62 -10.69 4.77
N GLN A 65 15.62 -10.24 5.51
CA GLN A 65 14.25 -10.19 5.02
C GLN A 65 14.21 -9.26 3.81
N THR A 66 13.89 -9.79 2.63
CA THR A 66 13.84 -9.01 1.38
C THR A 66 12.42 -8.60 0.99
N TYR A 67 11.42 -8.99 1.78
CA TYR A 67 10.02 -8.72 1.51
C TYR A 67 9.28 -8.36 2.81
N PHE A 68 8.28 -7.50 2.68
CA PHE A 68 7.33 -7.22 3.75
C PHE A 68 6.27 -8.31 3.76
N LEU A 69 6.15 -9.07 4.85
CA LEU A 69 5.16 -10.13 4.98
C LEU A 69 3.88 -9.59 5.62
N CYS A 70 2.78 -9.69 4.88
CA CYS A 70 1.45 -9.35 5.35
C CYS A 70 0.85 -10.44 6.25
N SER A 71 -0.17 -10.08 7.03
CA SER A 71 -0.93 -10.99 7.89
C SER A 71 -1.70 -12.08 7.12
N ASP A 72 -1.90 -11.88 5.81
CA ASP A 72 -2.55 -12.79 4.87
C ASP A 72 -1.54 -13.50 3.94
N ASP A 73 -0.29 -13.65 4.40
CA ASP A 73 0.82 -14.32 3.71
C ASP A 73 1.28 -13.68 2.39
N ARG A 74 0.75 -12.51 2.01
CA ARG A 74 1.29 -11.76 0.87
C ARG A 74 2.70 -11.27 1.18
N ALA A 75 3.62 -11.50 0.24
CA ALA A 75 4.95 -10.91 0.25
C ALA A 75 4.97 -9.68 -0.66
N LEU A 76 5.20 -8.51 -0.07
CA LEU A 76 5.25 -7.22 -0.77
C LEU A 76 6.70 -6.70 -0.85
N PRO A 77 7.02 -5.82 -1.80
CA PRO A 77 8.32 -5.15 -1.83
C PRO A 77 8.64 -4.50 -0.49
N LEU A 78 9.79 -4.79 0.10
CA LEU A 78 10.23 -4.15 1.33
C LEU A 78 10.96 -2.85 0.97
N TYR A 79 10.64 -1.76 1.66
CA TYR A 79 11.40 -0.52 1.49
C TYR A 79 12.87 -0.74 1.84
N GLY A 80 13.76 -0.36 0.91
CA GLY A 80 15.20 -0.62 1.00
C GLY A 80 15.66 -1.99 0.48
N SER A 81 14.75 -2.88 0.07
CA SER A 81 15.08 -4.18 -0.53
C SER A 81 14.12 -4.51 -1.70
N MET A 82 14.26 -3.76 -2.79
CA MET A 82 13.31 -3.75 -3.92
C MET A 82 13.90 -4.29 -5.23
N LYS A 83 14.85 -5.22 -5.17
CA LYS A 83 15.57 -5.70 -6.37
C LYS A 83 14.65 -6.26 -7.47
N ASP A 84 13.52 -6.84 -7.09
CA ASP A 84 12.55 -7.48 -7.99
C ASP A 84 11.32 -6.58 -8.27
N ALA A 85 11.30 -5.36 -7.74
CA ALA A 85 10.18 -4.43 -7.92
C ALA A 85 10.26 -3.76 -9.31
N PRO A 86 9.13 -3.55 -10.00
CA PRO A 86 9.12 -2.79 -11.25
C PRO A 86 9.65 -1.36 -11.07
N GLU A 87 10.22 -0.79 -12.12
CA GLU A 87 10.52 0.65 -12.13
C GLU A 87 9.26 1.49 -11.90
N GLY A 88 9.40 2.60 -11.16
CA GLY A 88 8.33 3.57 -11.00
C GLY A 88 8.39 4.37 -9.71
N LEU A 89 7.30 5.12 -9.44
CA LEU A 89 7.14 5.89 -8.21
C LEU A 89 6.60 5.00 -7.09
N TYR A 90 7.15 5.11 -5.89
CA TYR A 90 6.75 4.33 -4.72
C TYR A 90 6.59 5.19 -3.48
N LEU A 91 5.70 4.75 -2.58
CA LEU A 91 5.61 5.22 -1.21
C LEU A 91 6.30 4.20 -0.29
N GLY A 92 7.42 4.57 0.32
CA GLY A 92 8.12 3.77 1.32
C GLY A 92 7.61 4.07 2.71
N LEU A 93 7.28 3.04 3.49
CA LEU A 93 6.85 3.18 4.88
C LEU A 93 8.02 2.90 5.84
N LEU A 94 8.23 3.79 6.81
CA LEU A 94 9.32 3.75 7.78
C LEU A 94 8.79 3.81 9.21
N HIS A 95 9.68 3.53 10.17
CA HIS A 95 9.40 3.62 11.59
C HIS A 95 8.18 2.78 12.04
N GLY A 96 8.17 1.52 11.57
CA GLY A 96 7.11 0.56 11.85
C GLY A 96 7.05 0.14 13.33
N ARG A 97 5.83 0.01 13.85
CA ARG A 97 5.48 -0.49 15.19
C ARG A 97 4.18 -1.29 15.16
N ASN A 98 4.05 -2.25 16.08
CA ASN A 98 2.87 -3.12 16.16
C ASN A 98 1.67 -2.44 16.83
N HIS A 99 1.92 -1.46 17.73
CA HIS A 99 0.87 -0.68 18.40
C HIS A 99 1.25 0.80 18.41
N LEU A 100 0.26 1.69 18.37
CA LEU A 100 0.47 3.15 18.38
C LEU A 100 1.30 3.60 19.59
N ASP A 101 0.98 3.06 20.76
CA ASP A 101 1.61 3.38 22.05
C ASP A 101 2.98 2.70 22.26
N SER A 102 3.41 1.83 21.34
CA SER A 102 4.71 1.17 21.47
C SER A 102 5.84 2.18 21.31
N HIS A 103 6.78 2.19 22.26
CA HIS A 103 8.06 2.85 22.06
C HIS A 103 8.79 2.20 20.87
N LEU A 104 9.40 3.04 20.03
CA LEU A 104 10.23 2.55 18.93
C LEU A 104 11.56 2.05 19.48
N ASP A 105 11.84 0.76 19.32
CA ASP A 105 13.19 0.23 19.51
C ASP A 105 14.10 0.81 18.41
N LYS A 106 15.01 1.72 18.80
CA LYS A 106 15.86 2.50 17.88
C LYS A 106 15.02 3.38 16.93
N LEU A 107 14.79 2.91 15.70
CA LEU A 107 14.00 3.59 14.66
C LEU A 107 12.77 2.80 14.25
N GLY A 108 12.48 1.64 14.85
CA GLY A 108 11.43 0.72 14.39
C GLY A 108 11.86 -0.14 13.19
N TYR A 109 10.90 -0.87 12.61
CA TYR A 109 11.15 -1.77 11.47
C TYR A 109 10.73 -1.16 10.12
N PRO A 110 11.36 -1.56 9.00
CA PRO A 110 10.97 -1.10 7.66
C PRO A 110 9.61 -1.68 7.25
N GLY A 111 8.81 -0.85 6.57
CA GLY A 111 7.54 -1.25 5.99
C GLY A 111 7.64 -1.58 4.49
N PRO A 112 6.49 -1.82 3.84
CA PRO A 112 6.46 -2.04 2.41
C PRO A 112 6.84 -0.78 1.61
N ALA A 113 7.30 -0.99 0.39
CA ALA A 113 7.28 0.01 -0.66
C ALA A 113 6.02 -0.20 -1.52
N ILE A 114 5.06 0.72 -1.40
CA ILE A 114 3.75 0.66 -2.04
C ILE A 114 3.82 1.32 -3.42
N GLY A 115 3.58 0.55 -4.48
CA GLY A 115 3.61 1.03 -5.86
C GLY A 115 3.79 -0.09 -6.89
N PRO A 116 4.00 0.22 -8.18
CA PRO A 116 4.19 1.56 -8.74
C PRO A 116 2.95 2.48 -8.67
N LEU A 117 3.19 3.77 -8.47
CA LEU A 117 2.19 4.84 -8.37
C LEU A 117 2.30 5.82 -9.54
N ARG A 118 1.18 6.42 -9.94
CA ARG A 118 1.15 7.60 -10.82
C ARG A 118 1.30 8.89 -10.03
N HIS A 119 0.71 8.94 -8.84
CA HIS A 119 0.88 10.06 -7.93
C HIS A 119 0.60 9.64 -6.48
N VAL A 120 1.17 10.42 -5.56
CA VAL A 120 0.87 10.40 -4.12
C VAL A 120 0.52 11.83 -3.73
N ARG A 121 -0.56 11.99 -2.98
CA ARG A 121 -0.93 13.29 -2.39
C ARG A 121 -1.20 13.11 -0.91
N THR A 122 -0.53 13.92 -0.09
CA THR A 122 -0.90 14.12 1.32
C THR A 122 -1.78 15.35 1.41
N ALA A 123 -2.96 15.24 2.04
CA ALA A 123 -3.85 16.38 2.27
C ALA A 123 -4.18 16.53 3.76
N TYR A 124 -4.21 17.77 4.22
CA TYR A 124 -4.64 18.17 5.57
C TYR A 124 -3.89 17.48 6.73
N ALA A 125 -2.69 16.94 6.46
CA ALA A 125 -1.95 16.07 7.39
C ALA A 125 -2.77 14.89 7.93
N ALA A 126 -3.84 14.50 7.22
CA ALA A 126 -4.83 13.54 7.68
C ALA A 126 -5.10 12.43 6.66
N HIS A 127 -4.84 12.67 5.36
CA HIS A 127 -5.15 11.71 4.32
C HIS A 127 -3.99 11.55 3.33
N LEU A 128 -3.75 10.32 2.92
CA LEU A 128 -2.96 9.97 1.76
C LEU A 128 -3.87 9.46 0.66
N TYR A 129 -3.69 10.02 -0.53
CA TYR A 129 -4.35 9.59 -1.76
C TYR A 129 -3.30 8.95 -2.65
N LEU A 130 -3.49 7.67 -2.95
CA LEU A 130 -2.57 6.87 -3.76
C LEU A 130 -3.26 6.51 -5.08
N ARG A 131 -2.72 7.00 -6.19
CA ARG A 131 -3.14 6.53 -7.51
C ARG A 131 -2.11 5.56 -8.05
N PHE A 132 -2.50 4.30 -8.22
CA PHE A 132 -1.61 3.27 -8.76
C PHE A 132 -1.39 3.41 -10.26
N ALA A 133 -0.28 2.88 -10.76
CA ALA A 133 0.00 2.77 -12.20
C ALA A 133 -1.13 2.03 -12.94
N ASP A 134 -1.63 0.97 -12.31
CA ASP A 134 -2.75 0.15 -12.74
C ASP A 134 -3.52 -0.43 -11.54
N TRP A 135 -4.75 -0.86 -11.80
CA TRP A 135 -5.64 -1.37 -10.75
C TRP A 135 -5.26 -2.76 -10.23
N ALA A 136 -4.61 -3.61 -11.05
CA ALA A 136 -4.20 -4.94 -10.60
C ALA A 136 -3.12 -4.81 -9.53
N THR A 137 -2.16 -3.91 -9.71
CA THR A 137 -1.17 -3.55 -8.69
C THR A 137 -1.84 -3.02 -7.43
N ALA A 138 -2.84 -2.13 -7.54
CA ALA A 138 -3.56 -1.63 -6.36
C ALA A 138 -4.15 -2.77 -5.51
N LYS A 139 -4.71 -3.82 -6.14
CA LYS A 139 -5.26 -4.99 -5.46
C LYS A 139 -4.21 -5.87 -4.79
N LEU A 140 -2.95 -5.85 -5.24
CA LEU A 140 -1.87 -6.54 -4.56
C LEU A 140 -1.57 -5.93 -3.19
N PHE A 141 -1.67 -4.60 -3.07
CA PHE A 141 -1.43 -3.89 -1.80
C PHE A 141 -2.70 -3.74 -0.96
N PHE A 142 -3.85 -3.57 -1.60
CA PHE A 142 -5.15 -3.35 -0.97
C PHE A 142 -6.21 -4.34 -1.53
N PRO A 143 -6.18 -5.63 -1.13
CA PRO A 143 -7.09 -6.64 -1.68
C PRO A 143 -8.57 -6.34 -1.44
N GLY A 144 -8.91 -5.61 -0.38
CA GLY A 144 -10.27 -5.16 -0.08
C GLY A 144 -10.77 -4.01 -0.93
N ALA A 145 -9.92 -3.34 -1.72
CA ALA A 145 -10.32 -2.19 -2.50
C ALA A 145 -11.25 -2.56 -3.66
N CYS A 146 -12.27 -1.73 -3.90
CA CYS A 146 -13.19 -1.85 -5.02
C CYS A 146 -12.68 -1.08 -6.22
N ALA A 147 -12.90 -1.61 -7.43
CA ALA A 147 -12.50 -0.94 -8.67
C ALA A 147 -13.11 0.47 -8.76
N PRO A 148 -12.43 1.42 -9.44
CA PRO A 148 -12.90 2.79 -9.56
C PRO A 148 -14.32 2.83 -10.12
N GLN A 149 -15.20 3.54 -9.44
CA GLN A 149 -16.61 3.64 -9.81
C GLN A 149 -16.82 4.79 -10.79
N GLY A 150 -16.43 4.58 -12.04
CA GLY A 150 -16.71 5.52 -13.14
C GLY A 150 -16.07 6.91 -12.97
N GLN A 151 -16.33 7.77 -13.94
CA GLN A 151 -15.82 9.14 -13.98
C GLN A 151 -16.90 10.08 -13.45
N ASP A 152 -16.63 10.77 -12.33
CA ASP A 152 -17.51 11.81 -11.84
C ASP A 152 -17.38 13.05 -12.75
N PRO A 153 -18.50 13.65 -13.20
CA PRO A 153 -18.46 14.77 -14.15
C PRO A 153 -17.88 16.06 -13.56
N VAL A 154 -17.81 16.20 -12.23
CA VAL A 154 -17.32 17.40 -11.52
C VAL A 154 -15.92 17.16 -10.94
N ILE A 155 -15.72 15.99 -10.32
CA ILE A 155 -14.53 15.66 -9.55
C ILE A 155 -13.52 14.86 -10.40
N GLY A 156 -13.97 14.29 -11.52
CA GLY A 156 -13.15 13.47 -12.42
C GLY A 156 -13.10 12.01 -11.99
N LEU A 157 -12.07 11.30 -12.48
CA LEU A 157 -11.89 9.88 -12.16
C LEU A 157 -11.44 9.73 -10.70
N GLN A 158 -12.23 9.03 -9.89
CA GLN A 158 -11.88 8.70 -8.51
C GLN A 158 -11.34 7.26 -8.45
N ASP A 159 -10.08 7.10 -8.87
CA ASP A 159 -9.33 5.83 -8.85
C ASP A 159 -8.24 5.79 -7.78
N GLU A 160 -8.32 6.68 -6.78
CA GLU A 160 -7.36 6.80 -5.68
C GLU A 160 -7.73 5.88 -4.52
N ILE A 161 -6.74 5.20 -3.95
CA ILE A 161 -6.85 4.59 -2.63
C ILE A 161 -6.62 5.67 -1.58
N VAL A 162 -7.59 5.83 -0.68
CA VAL A 162 -7.49 6.77 0.44
C VAL A 162 -7.04 6.02 1.69
N ILE A 163 -6.02 6.55 2.37
CA ILE A 163 -5.54 6.06 3.66
C ILE A 163 -5.61 7.20 4.66
N ASP A 164 -6.30 6.96 5.76
CA ASP A 164 -6.35 7.90 6.87
C ASP A 164 -5.08 7.79 7.71
N ILE A 165 -4.47 8.94 7.98
CA ILE A 165 -3.34 9.10 8.90
C ILE A 165 -3.91 9.14 10.31
N VAL A 166 -3.51 8.18 11.14
CA VAL A 166 -3.99 8.03 12.51
C VAL A 166 -2.82 8.33 13.45
N GLU A 167 -2.98 9.34 14.32
CA GLU A 167 -1.95 9.74 15.29
C GLU A 167 -0.57 9.97 14.66
N SER A 168 -0.55 10.65 13.52
CA SER A 168 0.67 10.90 12.72
C SER A 168 1.37 9.63 12.23
N THR A 169 0.63 8.52 12.12
CA THR A 169 1.12 7.26 11.54
C THR A 169 0.24 6.81 10.38
N ILE A 170 0.84 6.06 9.46
CA ILE A 170 0.11 5.37 8.40
C ILE A 170 -0.21 3.96 8.88
N PRO A 171 -1.51 3.60 9.01
CA PRO A 171 -1.89 2.23 9.27
C PRO A 171 -1.71 1.37 8.01
N TYR A 172 -1.06 0.23 8.14
CA TYR A 172 -0.95 -0.76 7.06
C TYR A 172 -0.83 -2.17 7.63
N ASP A 173 -1.74 -3.06 7.22
CA ASP A 173 -1.76 -4.47 7.62
C ASP A 173 -1.61 -4.68 9.15
N GLY A 174 -2.49 -4.03 9.91
CA GLY A 174 -2.53 -4.11 11.37
C GLY A 174 -1.36 -3.45 12.11
N ARG A 175 -0.46 -2.77 11.38
CA ARG A 175 0.74 -2.12 11.90
C ARG A 175 0.72 -0.62 11.62
N PHE A 176 1.59 0.13 12.29
CA PHE A 176 1.63 1.59 12.20
C PHE A 176 3.02 2.08 11.82
N PHE A 177 3.09 3.02 10.87
CA PHE A 177 4.34 3.55 10.33
C PHE A 177 4.43 5.05 10.59
N GLY A 178 5.43 5.47 11.35
CA GLY A 178 5.55 6.85 11.82
C GLY A 178 6.17 7.83 10.83
N ASP A 179 6.70 7.35 9.71
CA ASP A 179 7.29 8.19 8.67
C ASP A 179 7.10 7.54 7.30
N TRP A 180 7.14 8.35 6.25
CA TRP A 180 6.97 7.90 4.88
C TRP A 180 7.76 8.77 3.91
N THR A 181 8.20 8.15 2.82
CA THR A 181 8.90 8.86 1.76
C THR A 181 8.36 8.46 0.40
N VAL A 182 8.34 9.42 -0.52
CA VAL A 182 7.99 9.18 -1.91
C VAL A 182 9.27 9.21 -2.72
N PHE A 183 9.54 8.15 -3.47
CA PHE A 183 10.78 8.01 -4.23
C PHE A 183 10.53 7.32 -5.55
N TYR A 184 11.44 7.56 -6.50
CA TYR A 184 11.47 6.82 -7.75
C TYR A 184 12.43 5.63 -7.61
N HIS A 185 11.96 4.43 -7.89
CA HIS A 185 12.77 3.23 -8.01
C HIS A 185 13.11 3.02 -9.48
N ALA A 186 14.39 3.16 -9.82
CA ALA A 186 14.88 2.82 -11.16
C ALA A 186 15.01 1.29 -11.28
N ALA A 187 14.74 0.76 -12.47
CA ALA A 187 15.02 -0.65 -12.75
C ALA A 187 16.49 -0.96 -12.47
N CYS A 188 16.78 -2.12 -11.88
CA CYS A 188 18.12 -2.67 -11.89
C CYS A 188 18.51 -2.96 -13.35
N VAL A 189 19.23 -2.03 -13.98
CA VAL A 189 19.87 -2.28 -15.27
C VAL A 189 20.95 -3.33 -15.00
N GLY A 190 20.74 -4.56 -15.47
CA GLY A 190 21.80 -5.55 -15.48
C GLY A 190 22.97 -4.97 -16.25
N GLU A 191 24.13 -4.86 -15.58
CA GLU A 191 25.39 -4.49 -16.23
C GLU A 191 25.51 -5.28 -17.55
N PRO A 192 25.63 -4.62 -18.71
CA PRO A 192 25.86 -5.31 -19.96
C PRO A 192 27.21 -6.02 -19.82
N HIS A 193 27.18 -7.35 -19.83
CA HIS A 193 28.38 -8.16 -19.88
C HIS A 193 29.21 -7.74 -21.10
N GLY A 194 30.38 -7.16 -20.84
CA GLY A 194 31.49 -7.11 -21.78
C GLY A 194 31.83 -5.74 -22.36
N ARG A 195 32.99 -5.21 -21.91
CA ARG A 195 34.22 -5.13 -22.72
C ARG A 195 35.37 -4.63 -21.83
N CYS A 196 36.22 -5.55 -21.39
CA CYS A 196 37.63 -5.22 -21.16
C CYS A 196 38.29 -5.23 -22.54
N GLY A 197 38.69 -4.05 -23.00
CA GLY A 197 39.68 -3.88 -24.08
C GLY A 197 41.02 -3.53 -23.47
#